data_AF-A0A845CYQ0-F1
#
_entry.id   AF-A0A845CYQ0-F1
#
_cell.length_a   1.000
_cell.length_b   1.000
_cell.length_c   1.000
_cell.angle_alpha   90.00
_cell.angle_beta   90.00
_cell.angle_gamma   90.00
#
_symmetry.space_group_name_H-M   'P 1'
#
loop_
_entity.id
_entity.type
_entity.pdbx_description
1 polymer ?
#
loop_
_entity_poly.entity_id
_entity_poly.type
_entity_poly.pdbx_seq_one_letter_code
_entity_poly.pdbx_strand_id
1 'polypeptide(L)' 'MVKSLLVKVVTFVIVAIVGYVFQELASPKRSGSDLDHHTNQKNPNNPANAAARNNRANQMNPNNPAYSKSRANNQS' A
#
# COMPACT_ATOMS: atom_id res chain seq x y z
N MET A 1 23.99 -22.30 -40.83
CA MET A 1 22.67 -22.00 -40.21
C MET A 1 22.58 -22.43 -38.75
N VAL A 2 22.88 -23.68 -38.39
CA VAL A 2 22.75 -24.23 -37.01
C VAL A 2 23.49 -23.44 -35.91
N LYS A 3 24.71 -22.94 -36.18
CA LYS A 3 25.48 -22.14 -35.21
C LYS A 3 24.81 -20.81 -34.85
N SER A 4 24.15 -20.16 -35.82
CA SER A 4 23.42 -18.91 -35.59
C SER A 4 22.13 -19.15 -34.82
N LEU A 5 21.46 -20.28 -35.05
CA LEU A 5 20.27 -20.68 -34.31
C LEU A 5 20.61 -21.00 -32.84
N LEU A 6 21.69 -21.74 -32.60
CA LEU A 6 22.15 -22.08 -31.25
C LEU A 6 22.43 -20.83 -30.41
N VAL A 7 23.14 -19.85 -30.98
CA VAL A 7 23.44 -18.58 -30.29
C VAL A 7 22.16 -17.82 -29.93
N LYS A 8 21.19 -17.75 -30.84
CA LYS A 8 19.90 -17.07 -30.58
C LYS A 8 19.10 -17.73 -29.45
N VAL A 9 19.09 -19.06 -29.41
CA VAL A 9 18.40 -19.82 -28.35
C VAL A 9 19.08 -19.60 -27.00
N VAL A 10 20.41 -19.68 -26.95
CA VAL A 10 21.17 -19.48 -25.70
C VAL A 10 20.97 -18.06 -25.17
N THR A 11 21.05 -17.05 -26.02
CA THR A 11 20.83 -15.66 -25.60
C THR A 11 19.41 -15.43 -25.09
N PHE A 12 18.39 -16.02 -25.75
CA PHE A 12 17.00 -15.91 -25.30
C PHE A 12 16.79 -16.52 -23.91
N VAL A 13 17.38 -17.70 -23.66
CA VAL A 13 17.30 -18.37 -22.35
C VAL A 13 17.97 -17.54 -21.26
N ILE A 14 19.14 -16.96 -21.54
CA ILE A 14 19.84 -16.10 -20.57
C ILE A 14 19.00 -14.87 -20.22
N VAL A 15 18.42 -14.20 -21.22
CA VAL A 15 17.57 -13.02 -21.00
C VAL A 15 16.31 -13.39 -20.20
N ALA A 16 15.69 -14.54 -20.50
CA ALA A 16 14.51 -15.01 -19.76
C ALA A 16 14.84 -15.32 -18.28
N ILE A 17 15.99 -15.95 -18.01
CA ILE A 17 16.43 -16.26 -16.65
C ILE A 17 16.72 -14.96 -15.88
N VAL A 18 17.47 -14.02 -16.47
CA VAL A 18 17.78 -12.73 -15.84
C VAL A 18 16.51 -11.93 -15.56
N GLY A 19 15.57 -11.90 -16.51
CA GLY A 19 14.27 -11.24 -16.33
C GLY A 19 13.45 -11.84 -15.20
N TYR A 20 13.39 -13.19 -15.12
CA TYR A 20 12.68 -13.88 -14.04
C TYR A 20 13.26 -13.58 -12.66
N VAL A 21 14.60 -13.63 -12.52
CA VAL A 21 15.28 -13.31 -11.25
C VAL A 21 15.12 -11.84 -10.88
N PHE A 22 15.17 -10.92 -11.86
CA PHE A 22 14.98 -9.49 -11.62
C PHE A 22 13.56 -9.17 -11.16
N GLN A 23 12.53 -9.85 -11.70
CA GLN A 23 11.14 -9.68 -11.30
C GLN A 23 10.90 -10.05 -9.83
N GLU A 24 11.53 -11.12 -9.33
CA GLU A 24 11.42 -11.56 -7.93
C GLU A 24 12.11 -10.56 -6.97
N LEU A 25 13.25 -10.00 -7.38
CA LEU A 25 13.98 -8.97 -6.62
C LEU A 25 13.29 -7.60 -6.65
N ALA A 26 12.58 -7.29 -7.73
CA ALA A 26 11.85 -6.04 -7.90
C ALA A 26 10.42 -6.08 -7.33
N SER A 27 9.95 -7.25 -6.86
CA SER A 27 8.63 -7.37 -6.27
C SER A 27 8.62 -6.73 -4.88
N PRO A 28 7.90 -5.62 -4.66
CA PRO A 28 7.85 -5.00 -3.35
C PRO A 28 7.11 -5.94 -2.41
N LYS A 29 7.84 -6.58 -1.48
CA LYS A 29 7.20 -7.19 -0.32
C LYS A 29 6.43 -6.10 0.41
N ARG A 30 5.12 -6.29 0.58
CA ARG A 30 4.27 -5.39 1.37
C ARG A 30 4.97 -5.17 2.72
N SER A 31 5.27 -3.92 3.03
CA SER A 31 5.94 -3.56 4.27
C SER A 31 5.07 -3.97 5.45
N GLY A 32 5.68 -4.45 6.53
CA GLY A 32 4.96 -4.80 7.77
C GLY A 32 4.08 -3.64 8.26
N SER A 33 4.50 -2.39 8.00
CA SER A 33 3.72 -1.18 8.29
C SER A 33 2.33 -1.20 7.68
N ASP A 34 2.17 -1.68 6.43
CA ASP A 34 0.86 -1.70 5.75
C ASP A 34 -0.08 -2.74 6.37
N LEU A 35 0.48 -3.87 6.81
CA LEU A 35 -0.26 -4.91 7.54
C LEU A 35 -0.63 -4.42 8.96
N ASP A 36 0.28 -3.72 9.62
CA ASP A 36 0.07 -3.16 10.96
C ASP A 36 -1.01 -2.07 10.94
N HIS A 37 -1.05 -1.22 9.91
CA HIS A 37 -2.13 -0.25 9.75
C HIS A 37 -3.49 -0.92 9.61
N HIS A 38 -3.60 -1.98 8.80
CA HIS A 38 -4.85 -2.68 8.60
C HIS A 38 -5.33 -3.43 9.85
N THR A 39 -4.43 -4.06 10.60
CA THR A 39 -4.77 -4.78 11.84
C THR A 39 -5.13 -3.82 12.97
N ASN A 40 -4.39 -2.72 13.13
CA ASN A 40 -4.62 -1.72 14.17
C ASN A 40 -5.94 -0.97 13.98
N GLN A 41 -6.37 -0.72 12.74
CA GLN A 41 -7.66 -0.09 12.44
C GLN A 41 -8.85 -0.99 12.79
N LYS A 42 -8.70 -2.31 12.64
CA LYS A 42 -9.79 -3.28 12.89
C LYS A 42 -9.80 -3.81 14.32
N ASN A 43 -8.75 -3.56 15.11
CA ASN A 43 -8.69 -3.96 16.50
C ASN A 43 -9.42 -2.94 17.39
N PRO A 44 -10.57 -3.29 18.00
CA PRO A 44 -11.32 -2.37 18.85
C PRO A 44 -10.57 -1.92 20.11
N ASN A 45 -9.61 -2.74 20.58
CA ASN A 45 -8.78 -2.46 21.75
C ASN A 45 -7.54 -1.63 21.42
N ASN A 46 -7.30 -1.31 20.14
CA ASN A 46 -6.16 -0.49 19.75
C ASN A 46 -6.48 1.00 20.01
N PRO A 47 -5.58 1.76 20.69
CA PRO A 47 -5.75 3.20 20.92
C PRO A 47 -6.00 4.01 19.63
N ALA A 48 -5.39 3.62 18.50
CA ALA A 48 -5.58 4.28 17.21
C ALA A 48 -7.02 4.14 16.70
N ASN A 49 -7.66 2.98 16.89
CA ASN A 49 -9.07 2.80 16.54
C ASN A 49 -9.99 3.65 17.43
N ALA A 50 -9.71 3.72 18.74
CA ALA A 50 -10.46 4.58 19.65
C ALA A 50 -10.33 6.07 19.27
N ALA A 51 -9.12 6.53 18.97
CA ALA A 51 -8.86 7.90 18.53
C ALA A 51 -9.59 8.21 17.21
N ALA A 52 -9.56 7.30 16.23
CA ALA A 52 -10.28 7.47 14.96
C ALA A 52 -11.80 7.62 15.17
N ARG A 53 -12.40 6.81 16.06
CA ARG A 53 -13.83 6.90 16.39
C ARG A 53 -14.18 8.21 17.08
N ASN A 54 -13.36 8.66 18.02
CA ASN A 54 -13.57 9.94 18.71
C ASN A 54 -13.45 11.12 17.74
N ASN A 55 -12.44 11.11 16.88
CA ASN A 55 -12.27 12.14 15.86
C ASN A 55 -13.49 12.20 14.93
N ARG A 56 -13.99 11.03 14.49
CA ARG A 56 -15.21 10.97 13.67
C ARG A 56 -16.43 11.51 14.42
N ALA A 57 -16.62 11.16 15.69
CA ALA A 57 -17.72 11.66 16.50
C ALA A 57 -17.65 13.20 16.66
N ASN A 58 -16.46 13.74 16.95
CA ASN A 58 -16.23 15.17 17.08
C ASN A 58 -16.51 15.92 15.76
N GLN A 59 -16.14 15.34 14.63
CA GLN A 59 -16.44 15.92 13.31
C GLN A 59 -17.91 15.88 12.91
N MET A 60 -18.71 14.97 13.50
CA MET A 60 -20.14 14.83 13.21
C MET A 60 -21.03 15.57 14.22
N ASN A 61 -20.48 16.04 15.34
CA ASN A 61 -21.22 16.77 16.37
C ASN A 61 -21.24 18.29 16.09
N PRO A 62 -22.36 18.90 15.69
CA PRO A 62 -22.44 20.33 15.39
C PRO A 62 -22.09 21.25 16.57
N ASN A 63 -22.20 20.74 17.80
CA ASN A 63 -21.85 21.48 19.01
C ASN A 63 -20.35 21.39 19.34
N ASN A 64 -19.58 20.57 18.61
CA ASN A 64 -18.14 20.46 18.77
C ASN A 64 -17.40 21.41 17.80
N PRO A 65 -16.44 22.22 18.26
CA PRO A 65 -15.67 23.12 17.38
C PRO A 65 -14.98 22.45 16.18
N ALA A 66 -14.67 21.15 16.28
CA ALA A 66 -14.09 20.37 15.18
C ALA A 66 -15.05 20.18 14.00
N TYR A 67 -16.36 20.24 14.22
CA TYR A 67 -17.38 20.16 13.17
C TYR A 67 -17.28 21.32 12.20
N SER A 68 -17.26 22.55 12.70
CA SER A 68 -17.18 23.76 11.87
C SER A 68 -15.88 23.81 11.07
N LYS A 69 -14.75 23.41 11.67
CA LYS A 69 -13.46 23.28 10.97
C LYS A 69 -13.50 22.26 9.83
N SER A 70 -14.12 21.09 10.09
CA SER A 70 -14.28 20.05 9.07
C SER A 70 -15.14 20.53 7.88
N ARG A 71 -16.22 21.27 8.17
CA ARG A 71 -17.13 21.79 7.14
C ARG A 71 -16.57 22.96 6.35
N ALA A 72 -15.83 23.87 7.00
CA ALA A 72 -15.19 24.99 6.33
C ALA A 72 -14.19 24.53 5.25
N ASN A 73 -13.45 23.45 5.50
CA ASN A 73 -12.51 22.86 4.54
C ASN A 73 -13.20 22.13 3.36
N ASN A 74 -14.51 21.87 3.43
CA ASN A 74 -15.29 21.24 2.36
C ASN A 74 -16.05 22.27 1.47
N GLN A 75 -15.85 23.57 1.71
CA GLN A 75 -16.50 24.66 0.96
C GLN A 75 -15.51 25.46 0.07
N SER A 76 -14.28 24.97 -0.08
CA SER A 76 -13.29 25.47 -1.06
C SER A 76 -13.38 24.71 -2.37
#